data_AF-A0A6N9SKF8-F1
#
_entry.id   AF-A0A6N9SKF8-F1
#
_cell.length_a   1.000
_cell.length_b   1.000
_cell.length_c   1.000
_cell.angle_alpha   90.00
_cell.angle_beta   90.00
_cell.angle_gamma   90.00
#
_symmetry.space_group_name_H-M   'P 1'
#
loop_
_entity.id
_entity.type
_entity.pdbx_description
1 polymer ?
#
loop_
_entity_poly.entity_id
_entity_poly.type
_entity_poly.pdbx_seq_one_letter_code
_entity_poly.pdbx_strand_id
1 'polypeptide(L)'
;MRLILTLLTSILLFGSTPSWSSLGGNAQAVPGEGSIVAPMAFSAGQHAFASQAAALPRGVSEQSIQTPLGITVNEFSNNGTVFALTWSGPTLPDQSVFLGTYFPEYQQALLSHPQGPGQHRAPVAVRHPHLVVHAAGHMGAFQGSAYDPTLVPAGLALSSLGVEP
;
A
#
# COMPACT_ATOMS: atom_id res chain seq x y z
N MET A 1 55.26 27.08 -5.92
CA MET A 1 54.42 26.37 -4.92
C MET A 1 53.58 27.38 -4.16
N ARG A 2 52.26 27.39 -4.34
CA ARG A 2 51.20 27.65 -3.33
C ARG A 2 49.85 27.28 -3.98
N LEU A 3 49.33 26.10 -3.64
CA LEU A 3 48.01 25.62 -4.06
C LEU A 3 46.91 26.43 -3.35
N ILE A 4 45.87 26.84 -4.08
CA ILE A 4 44.62 27.36 -3.50
C ILE A 4 43.53 26.32 -3.71
N LEU A 5 43.02 25.84 -2.58
CA LEU A 5 41.96 24.87 -2.36
C LEU A 5 40.60 25.52 -2.64
N THR A 6 39.79 24.98 -3.56
CA THR A 6 38.38 25.39 -3.72
C THR A 6 37.44 24.22 -3.41
N LEU A 7 36.55 24.49 -2.45
CA LEU A 7 35.57 23.60 -1.83
C LEU A 7 34.67 22.88 -2.85
N LEU A 8 34.54 21.57 -2.68
CA LEU A 8 33.45 20.77 -3.25
C LEU A 8 32.18 21.01 -2.39
N THR A 9 31.25 21.84 -2.86
CA THR A 9 29.90 21.95 -2.29
C THR A 9 29.10 20.72 -2.70
N SER A 10 29.08 19.72 -1.84
CA SER A 10 28.20 18.55 -1.98
C SER A 10 26.76 18.96 -1.66
N ILE A 11 25.93 19.11 -2.69
CA ILE A 11 24.48 19.29 -2.54
C ILE A 11 23.91 17.93 -2.15
N LEU A 12 23.59 17.75 -0.85
CA LEU A 12 22.75 16.66 -0.38
C LEU A 12 21.33 16.90 -0.92
N LEU A 13 20.98 16.25 -2.03
CA LEU A 13 19.58 16.09 -2.40
C LEU A 13 18.93 15.18 -1.35
N PHE A 14 18.24 15.78 -0.39
CA PHE A 14 17.29 15.07 0.47
C PHE A 14 16.14 14.57 -0.41
N GLY A 15 16.30 13.37 -0.96
CA GLY A 15 15.17 12.61 -1.48
C GLY A 15 14.30 12.23 -0.29
N SER A 16 13.07 12.74 -0.23
CA SER A 16 12.06 12.23 0.69
C SER A 16 11.90 10.74 0.41
N THR A 17 12.42 9.89 1.30
CA THR A 17 12.19 8.46 1.20
C THR A 17 10.70 8.24 1.35
N PRO A 18 10.06 7.48 0.46
CA PRO A 18 8.65 7.22 0.60
C PRO A 18 8.43 6.51 1.94
N SER A 19 7.51 7.05 2.75
CA SER A 19 7.30 6.68 4.17
C SER A 19 6.46 5.41 4.36
N TRP A 20 6.24 4.65 3.30
CA TRP A 20 5.45 3.43 3.32
C TRP A 20 6.32 2.18 3.47
N SER A 21 5.72 1.10 3.98
CA SER A 21 6.35 -0.20 4.11
C SER A 21 5.86 -1.17 3.02
N SER A 22 6.76 -2.01 2.52
CA SER A 22 6.39 -3.05 1.56
C SER A 22 5.57 -4.16 2.22
N LEU A 23 4.78 -4.89 1.44
CA LEU A 23 4.12 -6.11 1.92
C LEU A 23 5.13 -7.08 2.57
N GLY A 24 4.78 -7.65 3.73
CA GLY A 24 5.66 -8.49 4.55
C GLY A 24 6.77 -7.74 5.30
N GLY A 25 6.87 -6.42 5.10
CA GLY A 25 7.81 -5.53 5.79
C GLY A 25 7.34 -5.11 7.18
N ASN A 26 8.22 -4.43 7.91
CA ASN A 26 7.88 -3.83 9.19
C ASN A 26 7.11 -2.53 8.95
N ALA A 27 5.91 -2.38 9.52
CA ALA A 27 5.14 -1.15 9.49
C ALA A 27 5.98 -0.02 10.09
N GLN A 28 6.29 1.00 9.30
CA GLN A 28 7.00 2.16 9.79
C GLN A 28 6.00 3.05 10.52
N ALA A 29 6.11 3.14 11.84
CA ALA A 29 5.41 4.18 12.57
C ALA A 29 6.03 5.52 12.17
N VAL A 30 5.27 6.40 11.50
CA VAL A 30 5.73 7.75 11.14
C VAL A 30 6.04 8.54 12.43
N PRO A 31 7.31 8.86 12.74
CA PRO A 31 7.63 9.72 13.86
C PRO A 31 7.50 11.17 13.37
N GLY A 32 6.35 11.77 13.70
CA GLY A 32 6.10 13.22 13.69
C GLY A 32 6.79 14.07 12.62
N GLU A 33 6.13 14.27 11.48
CA GLU A 33 6.03 15.56 10.76
C GLU A 33 5.19 15.34 9.49
N GLY A 34 4.10 16.09 9.37
CA GLY A 34 3.11 15.91 8.30
C GLY A 34 1.78 15.46 8.91
N SER A 35 0.81 16.36 8.84
CA SER A 35 -0.55 16.24 9.37
C SER A 35 -0.99 14.78 9.53
N ILE A 36 -1.06 14.31 10.78
CA ILE A 36 -1.90 13.15 11.09
C ILE A 36 -3.28 13.58 10.62
N VAL A 37 -3.68 13.19 9.41
CA VAL A 37 -5.10 12.95 9.17
C VAL A 37 -5.39 11.92 10.22
N ALA A 38 -6.06 12.38 11.30
CA ALA A 38 -6.47 11.52 12.40
C ALA A 38 -6.93 10.20 11.79
N PRO A 39 -6.71 9.03 12.43
CA PRO A 39 -7.54 7.88 12.08
C PRO A 39 -8.94 8.46 12.00
N MET A 40 -9.61 8.34 10.85
CA MET A 40 -10.95 8.86 10.69
C MET A 40 -11.81 8.04 11.67
N ALA A 41 -11.75 8.40 12.95
CA ALA A 41 -12.78 8.16 13.91
C ALA A 41 -13.92 8.95 13.29
N PHE A 42 -14.76 8.23 12.55
CA PHE A 42 -16.01 8.74 12.04
C PHE A 42 -16.69 9.42 13.22
N SER A 43 -16.59 10.74 13.29
CA SER A 43 -17.41 11.54 14.18
C SER A 43 -18.79 11.39 13.58
N ALA A 44 -19.55 10.46 14.15
CA ALA A 44 -20.94 10.23 13.84
C ALA A 44 -21.69 11.53 14.18
N GLY A 45 -21.69 12.44 13.20
CA GLY A 45 -22.66 13.50 13.09
C GLY A 45 -24.02 12.83 13.13
N GLN A 46 -24.81 13.28 14.09
CA GLN A 46 -26.12 12.77 14.44
C GLN A 46 -26.95 12.58 13.16
N HIS A 47 -27.63 11.42 13.06
CA HIS A 47 -28.55 10.99 12.00
C HIS A 47 -27.94 10.30 10.75
N ALA A 48 -27.60 9.01 10.86
CA ALA A 48 -27.86 7.96 9.86
C ALA A 48 -27.16 6.66 10.27
N PHE A 49 -27.86 5.53 10.08
CA PHE A 49 -27.42 4.13 10.17
C PHE A 49 -26.01 3.90 10.74
N ALA A 50 -25.95 3.40 11.98
CA ALA A 50 -24.71 2.95 12.59
C ALA A 50 -24.11 1.79 11.79
N SER A 51 -23.27 2.11 10.81
CA SER A 51 -22.24 1.19 10.34
C SER A 51 -21.33 0.97 11.55
N GLN A 52 -21.46 -0.19 12.20
CA GLN A 52 -20.49 -0.65 13.18
C GLN A 52 -19.12 -0.59 12.48
N ALA A 53 -18.30 0.43 12.76
CA ALA A 53 -16.89 0.39 12.40
C ALA A 53 -16.34 -0.81 13.17
N ALA A 54 -16.15 -1.94 12.48
CA ALA A 54 -15.66 -3.16 13.09
C ALA A 54 -14.30 -2.82 13.71
N ALA A 55 -14.22 -2.84 15.04
CA ALA A 55 -12.95 -2.62 15.71
C ALA A 55 -11.96 -3.68 15.22
N LEU A 56 -10.83 -3.23 14.69
CA LEU A 56 -9.76 -4.12 14.25
C LEU A 56 -9.35 -5.03 15.42
N PRO A 57 -9.00 -6.31 15.17
CA PRO A 57 -8.49 -7.19 16.21
C PRO A 57 -7.30 -6.57 16.94
N ARG A 58 -7.08 -6.94 18.21
CA ARG A 58 -5.90 -6.49 18.95
C ARG A 58 -4.62 -6.89 18.19
N GLY A 59 -3.73 -5.92 18.03
CA GLY A 59 -2.47 -6.09 17.28
C GLY A 59 -2.56 -5.67 15.82
N VAL A 60 -3.78 -5.49 15.27
CA VAL A 60 -3.98 -4.99 13.92
C VAL A 60 -4.04 -3.46 13.92
N SER A 61 -3.31 -2.82 13.01
CA SER A 61 -3.33 -1.38 12.79
C SER A 61 -3.46 -1.04 11.31
N GLU A 62 -4.04 0.13 11.04
CA GLU A 62 -4.15 0.72 9.71
C GLU A 62 -3.32 2.02 9.66
N GLN A 63 -2.61 2.23 8.55
CA GLN A 63 -1.92 3.47 8.23
C GLN A 63 -2.29 3.91 6.81
N SER A 64 -2.70 5.16 6.62
CA SER A 64 -3.04 5.70 5.30
C SER A 64 -2.01 6.73 4.87
N ILE A 65 -1.51 6.57 3.64
CA ILE A 65 -0.48 7.41 3.05
C ILE A 65 -0.96 7.89 1.69
N GLN A 66 -0.88 9.20 1.47
CA GLN A 66 -1.16 9.79 0.16
C GLN A 66 0.15 10.15 -0.54
N THR A 67 0.31 9.66 -1.76
CA THR A 67 1.47 9.97 -2.59
C THR A 67 1.34 11.34 -3.25
N PRO A 68 2.45 11.96 -3.69
CA PRO A 68 2.40 13.17 -4.52
C PRO A 68 1.62 13.01 -5.84
N LEU A 69 1.44 11.76 -6.30
CA LEU A 69 0.66 11.41 -7.48
C LEU A 69 -0.85 11.27 -7.21
N GLY A 70 -1.31 11.55 -5.98
CA GLY A 70 -2.71 11.48 -5.58
C GLY A 70 -3.23 10.06 -5.35
N ILE A 71 -2.33 9.08 -5.22
CA ILE A 71 -2.68 7.70 -4.83
C ILE A 71 -2.78 7.64 -3.32
N THR A 72 -3.92 7.21 -2.81
CA THR A 72 -4.10 6.83 -1.40
C THR A 72 -3.77 5.36 -1.26
N VAL A 73 -2.89 5.04 -0.31
CA VAL A 73 -2.52 3.67 0.07
C VAL A 73 -2.88 3.47 1.53
N ASN A 74 -3.62 2.40 1.84
CA ASN A 74 -3.81 1.96 3.23
C ASN A 74 -3.01 0.69 3.48
N GLU A 75 -2.22 0.70 4.55
CA GLU A 75 -1.44 -0.42 5.03
C GLU A 75 -2.08 -1.04 6.24
N PHE A 76 -2.22 -2.36 6.24
CA PHE A 76 -2.72 -3.13 7.36
C PHE A 76 -1.59 -3.99 7.92
N SER A 77 -1.27 -3.76 9.18
CA SER A 77 -0.21 -4.49 9.87
C SER A 77 -0.75 -5.27 11.06
N ASN A 78 -0.12 -6.39 11.39
CA ASN A 78 -0.38 -7.16 12.60
C ASN A 78 0.92 -7.30 13.37
N ASN A 79 0.95 -6.80 14.61
CA ASN A 79 2.14 -6.75 15.46
C ASN A 79 3.37 -6.14 14.75
N GLY A 80 3.13 -5.14 13.89
CA GLY A 80 4.16 -4.45 13.15
C GLY A 80 4.57 -5.10 11.84
N THR A 81 4.00 -6.23 11.43
CA THR A 81 4.23 -6.81 10.08
C THR A 81 3.07 -6.46 9.15
N VAL A 82 3.36 -5.83 8.01
CA VAL A 82 2.34 -5.51 6.99
C VAL A 82 1.89 -6.79 6.30
N PHE A 83 0.61 -7.14 6.44
CA PHE A 83 0.04 -8.36 5.84
C PHE A 83 -0.89 -8.06 4.66
N ALA A 84 -1.41 -6.84 4.58
CA ALA A 84 -2.27 -6.42 3.48
C ALA A 84 -2.12 -4.92 3.19
N LEU A 85 -2.42 -4.57 1.95
CA LEU A 85 -2.39 -3.21 1.45
C LEU A 85 -3.60 -2.98 0.53
N THR A 86 -4.15 -1.77 0.53
CA THR A 86 -5.12 -1.30 -0.47
C THR A 86 -4.65 -0.01 -1.11
N TRP A 87 -5.05 0.26 -2.35
CA TRP A 87 -4.77 1.53 -2.99
C TRP A 87 -5.93 2.01 -3.84
N SER A 88 -6.02 3.33 -3.99
CA SER A 88 -6.93 4.00 -4.91
C SER A 88 -6.33 5.31 -5.40
N GLY A 89 -6.46 5.62 -6.69
CA GLY A 89 -5.96 6.88 -7.22
C GLY A 89 -6.05 7.00 -8.74
N PRO A 90 -5.53 8.11 -9.30
CA PRO A 90 -5.57 8.35 -10.74
C PRO A 90 -4.59 7.46 -11.52
N THR A 91 -3.62 6.86 -10.84
CA THR A 91 -2.60 5.97 -11.41
C THR A 91 -2.27 4.84 -10.42
N LEU A 92 -1.50 3.85 -10.86
CA LEU A 92 -1.01 2.76 -10.01
C LEU A 92 0.23 3.19 -9.19
N PRO A 93 0.37 2.69 -7.94
CA PRO A 93 1.60 2.87 -7.18
C PRO A 93 2.76 2.12 -7.84
N ASP A 94 3.99 2.49 -7.51
CA ASP A 94 5.16 1.72 -7.92
C ASP A 94 5.10 0.33 -7.28
N GLN A 95 4.75 -0.67 -8.09
CA GLN A 95 4.51 -2.05 -7.64
C GLN A 95 5.79 -2.71 -7.10
N SER A 96 6.97 -2.24 -7.52
CA SER A 96 8.24 -2.78 -7.03
C SER A 96 8.52 -2.40 -5.58
N VAL A 97 8.18 -1.16 -5.20
CA VAL A 97 8.30 -0.68 -3.82
C VAL A 97 7.19 -1.25 -2.95
N PHE A 98 5.96 -1.27 -3.48
CA PHE A 98 4.77 -1.68 -2.76
C PHE A 98 4.76 -3.18 -2.40
N LEU A 99 5.16 -4.04 -3.36
CA LEU A 99 5.22 -5.49 -3.15
C LEU A 99 6.57 -5.95 -2.60
N GLY A 100 7.61 -5.11 -2.67
CA GLY A 100 8.94 -5.44 -2.15
C GLY A 100 9.44 -6.80 -2.62
N THR A 101 9.70 -7.72 -1.68
CA THR A 101 10.21 -9.07 -1.95
C THR A 101 9.25 -9.95 -2.74
N TYR A 102 7.96 -9.63 -2.77
CA TYR A 102 6.94 -10.37 -3.53
C TYR A 102 6.87 -9.92 -5.00
N PHE A 103 7.54 -8.83 -5.38
CA PHE A 103 7.49 -8.29 -6.73
C PHE A 103 7.94 -9.28 -7.83
N PRO A 104 9.01 -10.09 -7.65
CA PRO A 104 9.40 -11.08 -8.66
C PRO A 104 8.31 -12.14 -8.92
N GLU A 105 7.63 -12.61 -7.86
CA GLU A 105 6.52 -13.56 -7.96
C GLU A 105 5.33 -12.95 -8.70
N TYR A 106 5.00 -11.69 -8.39
CA TYR A 106 3.98 -10.93 -9.10
C TYR A 106 4.28 -10.82 -10.61
N GLN A 107 5.52 -10.49 -10.98
CA GLN A 107 5.92 -10.44 -12.40
C GLN A 107 5.77 -11.79 -13.09
N GLN A 108 6.19 -12.88 -12.44
CA GLN A 108 6.02 -14.24 -12.96
C GLN A 108 4.55 -14.61 -13.14
N ALA A 109 3.69 -14.21 -12.21
CA ALA A 109 2.25 -14.45 -12.29
C ALA A 109 1.62 -13.71 -13.48
N LEU A 110 2.02 -12.45 -13.74
CA LEU A 110 1.59 -11.69 -14.91
C LEU A 110 2.02 -12.34 -16.23
N LEU A 111 3.24 -12.87 -16.29
CA LEU A 111 3.74 -13.59 -17.47
C LEU A 111 3.02 -14.92 -17.70
N SER A 112 2.58 -15.57 -16.63
CA SER A 112 1.85 -16.84 -16.67
C SER A 112 0.38 -16.66 -17.06
N HIS A 113 -0.17 -15.46 -16.89
CA HIS A 113 -1.50 -15.06 -17.32
C HIS A 113 -1.42 -13.89 -18.32
N PRO A 114 -0.87 -14.12 -19.53
CA PRO A 114 -0.77 -13.07 -20.53
C PRO A 114 -2.17 -12.60 -20.90
N GLN A 115 -2.46 -11.35 -20.55
CA GLN A 115 -3.66 -10.65 -20.97
C GLN A 115 -3.67 -10.64 -22.51
N GLY A 116 -4.73 -11.17 -23.12
CA GLY A 116 -4.85 -11.22 -24.57
C GLY A 116 -4.81 -9.82 -25.21
N PRO A 117 -4.52 -9.69 -26.51
CA PRO A 117 -4.54 -8.40 -27.19
C PRO A 117 -5.89 -7.70 -26.97
N GLY A 118 -5.85 -6.50 -26.37
CA GLY A 118 -7.05 -5.73 -25.99
C GLY A 118 -7.49 -5.88 -24.52
N GLN A 119 -6.91 -6.80 -23.76
CA GLN A 119 -7.20 -7.02 -22.33
C GLN A 119 -6.31 -6.20 -21.38
N HIS A 120 -5.57 -5.21 -21.88
CA HIS A 120 -4.81 -4.26 -21.05
C HIS A 120 -5.70 -3.41 -20.10
N ARG A 121 -7.02 -3.56 -20.19
CA ARG A 121 -8.03 -2.96 -19.30
C ARG A 121 -8.72 -3.97 -18.38
N ALA A 122 -8.35 -5.24 -18.43
CA ALA A 122 -8.94 -6.27 -17.58
C ALA A 122 -8.37 -6.17 -16.16
N PRO A 123 -9.18 -6.49 -15.14
CA PRO A 123 -8.69 -6.63 -13.79
C PRO A 123 -7.51 -7.61 -13.73
N VAL A 124 -6.44 -7.22 -13.04
CA VAL A 124 -5.34 -8.10 -12.69
C VAL A 124 -5.75 -8.85 -11.43
N ALA A 125 -5.83 -10.18 -11.52
CA ALA A 125 -5.99 -11.06 -10.38
C ALA A 125 -4.82 -12.04 -10.36
N VAL A 126 -3.88 -11.84 -9.45
CA VAL A 126 -2.79 -12.77 -9.17
C VAL A 126 -3.15 -13.53 -7.91
N ARG A 127 -3.11 -14.87 -7.99
CA ARG A 127 -3.24 -15.74 -6.81
C ARG A 127 -2.06 -16.69 -6.78
N HIS A 128 -1.28 -16.59 -5.73
CA HIS A 128 -0.15 -17.45 -5.40
C HIS A 128 -0.18 -17.76 -3.90
N PRO A 129 0.57 -18.78 -3.42
CA PRO A 129 0.50 -19.23 -2.02
C PRO A 129 0.80 -18.13 -0.99
N HIS A 130 1.70 -17.20 -1.33
CA HIS A 130 2.15 -16.12 -0.44
C HIS A 130 1.78 -14.73 -0.95
N LEU A 131 1.07 -14.64 -2.08
CA LEU A 131 0.71 -13.36 -2.67
C LEU A 131 -0.61 -13.46 -3.41
N VAL A 132 -1.56 -12.63 -2.99
CA VAL A 132 -2.78 -12.37 -3.74
C VAL A 132 -2.83 -10.89 -4.07
N VAL A 133 -3.06 -10.55 -5.34
CA VAL A 133 -3.16 -9.16 -5.83
C VAL A 133 -4.42 -9.03 -6.68
N HIS A 134 -5.26 -8.07 -6.34
CA HIS A 134 -6.41 -7.64 -7.13
C HIS A 134 -6.20 -6.19 -7.54
N ALA A 135 -6.23 -5.90 -8.84
CA ALA A 135 -6.16 -4.53 -9.34
C ALA A 135 -7.17 -4.35 -10.46
N ALA A 136 -7.93 -3.26 -10.42
CA ALA A 136 -8.93 -2.94 -11.43
C ALA A 136 -9.05 -1.42 -11.60
N GLY A 137 -9.86 -1.02 -12.58
CA GLY A 137 -10.20 0.37 -12.80
C GLY A 137 -10.03 0.79 -14.25
N HIS A 138 -10.18 2.08 -14.47
CA HIS A 138 -9.96 2.70 -15.77
C HIS A 138 -8.94 3.83 -15.65
N MET A 139 -8.51 4.38 -16.78
CA MET A 139 -7.60 5.52 -16.81
C MET A 139 -8.15 6.65 -15.93
N GLY A 140 -7.36 7.09 -14.93
CA GLY A 140 -7.74 8.13 -13.97
C GLY A 140 -8.52 7.66 -12.74
N ALA A 141 -8.86 6.37 -12.63
CA ALA A 141 -9.50 5.79 -11.44
C ALA A 141 -9.13 4.30 -11.31
N PHE A 142 -7.96 4.06 -10.72
CA PHE A 142 -7.46 2.73 -10.39
C PHE A 142 -7.68 2.43 -8.92
N GLN A 143 -7.93 1.16 -8.63
CA GLN A 143 -8.05 0.64 -7.27
C GLN A 143 -7.52 -0.78 -7.20
N GLY A 144 -7.09 -1.20 -6.02
CA GLY A 144 -6.68 -2.58 -5.82
C GLY A 144 -6.29 -2.89 -4.39
N SER A 145 -5.92 -4.16 -4.19
CA SER A 145 -5.43 -4.68 -2.94
C SER A 145 -4.38 -5.76 -3.18
N ALA A 146 -3.48 -5.92 -2.20
CA ALA A 146 -2.50 -6.99 -2.18
C ALA A 146 -2.37 -7.51 -0.75
N TYR A 147 -2.26 -8.82 -0.57
CA TYR A 147 -2.06 -9.43 0.74
C TYR A 147 -1.27 -10.73 0.66
N ASP A 148 -0.62 -11.10 1.75
CA ASP A 148 -0.03 -12.43 1.94
C ASP A 148 -1.01 -13.29 2.77
N PRO A 149 -1.62 -14.34 2.20
CA PRO A 149 -2.55 -15.22 2.91
C PRO A 149 -1.98 -15.81 4.20
N THR A 150 -0.67 -16.01 4.27
CA THR A 150 0.02 -16.63 5.42
C THR A 150 0.24 -15.65 6.58
N LEU A 151 0.14 -14.34 6.33
CA LEU A 151 0.30 -13.29 7.34
C LEU A 151 -1.03 -12.75 7.86
N VAL A 152 -2.16 -13.15 7.25
CA VAL A 152 -3.49 -12.71 7.68
C VAL A 152 -3.79 -13.23 9.10
N PRO A 153 -4.14 -12.34 10.05
CA PRO A 153 -4.51 -12.75 11.40
C PRO A 153 -5.69 -13.72 11.41
N ALA A 154 -5.62 -14.75 12.24
CA ALA A 154 -6.69 -15.73 12.38
C ALA A 154 -8.02 -15.06 12.77
N GLY A 155 -9.09 -15.39 12.04
CA GLY A 155 -10.43 -14.84 12.26
C GLY A 155 -10.66 -13.43 11.72
N LEU A 156 -9.67 -12.80 11.05
CA LEU A 156 -9.85 -11.53 10.37
C LEU A 156 -10.46 -11.74 8.98
N ALA A 157 -11.57 -11.06 8.71
CA ALA A 157 -12.18 -11.03 7.39
C ALA A 157 -11.53 -9.93 6.53
N LEU A 158 -10.82 -10.28 5.47
CA LEU A 158 -10.16 -9.31 4.58
C LEU A 158 -11.15 -8.30 3.95
N SER A 159 -12.39 -8.74 3.69
CA SER A 159 -13.44 -7.88 3.15
C SER A 159 -13.82 -6.73 4.09
N SER A 160 -13.63 -6.86 5.41
CA SER A 160 -13.86 -5.75 6.35
C SER A 160 -12.78 -4.66 6.25
N LEU A 161 -11.67 -4.93 5.55
CA LEU A 161 -10.58 -3.99 5.28
C LEU A 161 -10.65 -3.41 3.86
N GLY A 162 -11.67 -3.77 3.06
CA GLY A 162 -11.72 -3.45 1.64
C GLY A 162 -10.70 -4.23 0.80
N VAL A 163 -10.13 -5.31 1.34
CA VAL A 163 -9.24 -6.24 0.62
C VAL A 163 -10.09 -7.34 0.00
N GLU A 164 -9.96 -7.54 -1.32
CA GLU A 164 -10.69 -8.58 -2.03
C GLU A 164 -9.99 -9.93 -1.83
N PRO A 165 -10.69 -10.98 -1.36
CA PRO A 165 -10.09 -12.28 -1.10
C PRO A 165 -9.78 -13.06 -2.37
#